data_AF-A0A447RAI7-F1
#
_entry.id   AF-A0A447RAI7-F1
#
_cell.length_a   1.000
_cell.length_b   1.000
_cell.length_c   1.000
_cell.angle_alpha   90.00
_cell.angle_beta   90.00
_cell.angle_gamma   90.00
#
_symmetry.space_group_name_H-M   'P 1'
#
loop_
_entity.id
_entity.type
_entity.pdbx_description
1 polymer ?
#
loop_
_entity_poly.entity_id
_entity_poly.type
_entity_poly.pdbx_seq_one_letter_code
_entity_poly.pdbx_strand_id
1 'polypeptide(L)'
;MAYRDQPLGELALSIPRASALFRQYDMDYCCGGKQTLARAAARHDVDINIIEAQLAQLAEQPIEKDWRAVPLTDIIDHIVCVIMTDIANNCRSLSCRQPKWNAFTRISQTSRAA
;
A
#
# COMPACT_ATOMS: atom_id res chain seq x y z
N MET A 1 -1.03 22.60 -9.85
CA MET A 1 -0.24 22.19 -8.66
C MET A 1 0.91 21.32 -9.15
N ALA A 2 2.14 21.54 -8.70
CA ALA A 2 3.26 20.66 -9.04
C ALA A 2 3.28 19.48 -8.06
N TYR A 3 2.83 18.31 -8.51
CA TYR A 3 2.86 17.08 -7.68
C TYR A 3 4.27 16.45 -7.63
N ARG A 4 5.18 16.97 -8.46
CA ARG A 4 6.56 16.50 -8.72
C ARG A 4 7.44 16.46 -7.48
N ASP A 5 7.34 17.50 -6.67
CA ASP A 5 8.17 17.71 -5.47
C ASP A 5 7.52 17.14 -4.21
N GLN A 6 6.28 16.67 -4.30
CA GLN A 6 5.58 16.10 -3.16
C GLN A 6 6.05 14.67 -2.88
N PRO A 7 6.13 14.29 -1.59
CA PRO A 7 6.48 12.93 -1.22
C PRO A 7 5.35 11.97 -1.60
N LEU A 8 5.70 10.77 -2.11
CA LEU A 8 4.72 9.76 -2.52
C LEU A 8 3.77 9.39 -1.37
N GLY A 9 4.26 9.38 -0.14
CA GLY A 9 3.44 9.07 1.03
C GLY A 9 2.32 10.09 1.26
N GLU A 10 2.59 11.38 1.00
CA GLU A 10 1.58 12.42 1.15
C GLU A 10 0.56 12.41 0.02
N LEU A 11 1.01 12.13 -1.21
CA LEU A 11 0.12 11.93 -2.36
C LEU A 11 -0.82 10.73 -2.14
N ALA A 12 -0.29 9.63 -1.62
CA ALA A 12 -1.07 8.43 -1.32
C ALA A 12 -2.12 8.63 -0.20
N LEU A 13 -1.87 9.56 0.73
CA LEU A 13 -2.81 9.91 1.80
C LEU A 13 -3.84 10.95 1.36
N SER A 14 -3.44 11.87 0.49
CA SER A 14 -4.29 12.99 0.06
C SER A 14 -5.23 12.62 -1.09
N ILE A 15 -4.86 11.62 -1.91
CA ILE A 15 -5.65 11.22 -3.09
C ILE A 15 -6.13 9.78 -2.90
N PRO A 16 -7.46 9.54 -2.88
CA PRO A 16 -7.99 8.19 -2.81
C PRO A 16 -7.56 7.41 -4.06
N ARG A 17 -7.22 6.13 -3.90
CA ARG A 17 -6.80 5.22 -4.98
C ARG A 17 -5.44 5.53 -5.64
N ALA A 18 -4.74 6.59 -5.24
CA ALA A 18 -3.37 6.84 -5.71
C ALA A 18 -2.42 5.67 -5.34
N SER A 19 -2.65 5.01 -4.21
CA SER A 19 -1.94 3.80 -3.80
C SER A 19 -2.07 2.63 -4.78
N ALA A 20 -3.22 2.49 -5.47
CA ALA A 20 -3.41 1.48 -6.50
C ALA A 20 -2.65 1.82 -7.78
N LEU A 21 -2.62 3.12 -8.14
CA LEU A 21 -1.85 3.63 -9.27
C LEU A 21 -0.34 3.37 -9.07
N PHE A 22 0.19 3.71 -7.89
CA PHE A 22 1.59 3.47 -7.56
C PHE A 22 1.97 1.98 -7.60
N ARG A 23 1.05 1.07 -7.22
CA ARG A 23 1.27 -0.38 -7.37
C ARG A 23 1.36 -0.83 -8.84
N GLN A 24 0.63 -0.20 -9.75
CA GLN A 24 0.71 -0.56 -11.18
C GLN A 24 2.07 -0.17 -11.79
N TYR A 25 2.67 0.91 -11.31
CA TYR A 25 3.99 1.38 -11.72
C TYR A 25 5.13 0.85 -10.84
N ASP A 26 4.85 -0.10 -9.94
CA ASP A 26 5.82 -0.71 -9.01
C ASP A 26 6.55 0.32 -8.11
N MET A 27 5.91 1.45 -7.81
CA MET A 27 6.52 2.51 -7.00
C MET A 27 6.30 2.25 -5.51
N ASP A 28 7.40 2.16 -4.75
CA ASP A 28 7.40 1.93 -3.30
C ASP A 28 6.92 3.15 -2.51
N TYR A 29 5.60 3.31 -2.35
CA TYR A 29 5.00 4.36 -1.53
C TYR A 29 4.92 3.99 -0.03
N CYS A 30 4.97 2.69 0.34
CA CYS A 30 4.80 2.27 1.74
C CYS A 30 6.10 2.39 2.55
N CYS A 31 7.21 1.83 2.07
CA CYS A 31 8.53 1.93 2.73
C CYS A 31 9.30 3.17 2.26
N GLY A 32 9.04 3.60 1.03
CA GLY A 32 9.74 4.69 0.34
C GLY A 32 9.01 6.03 0.37
N GLY A 33 7.99 6.23 1.22
CA GLY A 33 7.10 7.40 1.16
C GLY A 33 7.76 8.77 1.27
N LYS A 34 9.03 8.87 1.72
CA LYS A 34 9.83 10.12 1.75
C LYS A 34 10.40 10.52 0.38
N GLN A 35 10.33 9.63 -0.61
CA GLN A 35 10.81 9.90 -1.96
C GLN A 35 9.83 10.82 -2.68
N THR A 36 10.35 11.74 -3.50
CA THR A 36 9.54 12.61 -4.33
C THR A 36 9.04 11.86 -5.56
N LEU A 37 7.89 12.30 -6.10
CA LEU A 37 7.31 11.73 -7.32
C LEU A 37 8.31 11.77 -8.48
N ALA A 38 9.04 12.88 -8.63
CA ALA A 38 10.10 13.02 -9.63
C ALA A 38 11.20 11.96 -9.50
N ARG A 39 11.60 11.64 -8.26
CA ARG A 39 12.67 10.67 -8.02
C ARG A 39 12.20 9.22 -8.20
N ALA A 40 10.94 8.93 -7.89
CA ALA A 40 10.36 7.62 -8.19
C ALA A 40 10.19 7.45 -9.72
N ALA A 41 9.61 8.43 -10.40
CA ALA A 41 9.44 8.41 -11.86
C ALA A 41 10.77 8.21 -12.60
N ALA A 42 11.83 8.92 -12.18
CA ALA A 42 13.17 8.79 -12.77
C ALA A 42 13.81 7.40 -12.57
N ARG A 43 13.48 6.68 -11.48
CA ARG A 43 14.01 5.33 -11.26
C ARG A 43 13.31 4.27 -12.09
N HIS A 44 12.02 4.47 -12.36
CA HIS A 44 11.19 3.52 -13.10
C HIS A 44 11.09 3.86 -14.60
N ASP A 45 11.82 4.90 -15.05
CA ASP A 45 11.78 5.42 -16.43
C ASP A 45 10.36 5.74 -16.92
N VAL A 46 9.52 6.25 -16.02
CA VAL A 46 8.12 6.58 -16.30
C VAL A 46 7.98 8.09 -16.51
N ASP A 47 7.20 8.49 -17.51
CA ASP A 47 6.91 9.89 -17.77
C ASP A 47 6.05 10.48 -16.64
N ILE A 48 6.62 11.45 -15.93
CA ILE A 48 5.96 12.13 -14.82
C ILE A 48 4.69 12.85 -15.25
N ASN A 49 4.60 13.32 -16.49
CA ASN A 49 3.43 14.06 -16.96
C ASN A 49 2.20 13.13 -17.06
N ILE A 50 2.41 11.86 -17.39
CA ILE A 50 1.33 10.86 -17.44
C ILE A 50 0.81 10.58 -16.03
N ILE A 51 1.72 10.41 -15.07
CA ILE A 51 1.35 10.16 -13.67
C ILE A 51 0.63 11.36 -13.08
N GLU A 52 1.10 12.58 -13.36
CA GLU A 52 0.42 13.82 -12.90
C GLU A 52 -0.99 13.94 -13.48
N ALA A 53 -1.18 13.63 -14.77
CA ALA A 53 -2.51 13.65 -15.39
C ALA A 53 -3.46 12.64 -14.74
N GLN A 54 -2.98 11.43 -14.46
CA GLN A 54 -3.76 10.41 -13.76
C GLN A 54 -4.06 10.79 -12.31
N LEU A 55 -3.08 11.36 -11.60
CA LEU A 55 -3.27 11.86 -10.23
C LEU A 55 -4.29 13.02 -10.19
N ALA A 56 -4.25 13.93 -11.16
CA ALA A 56 -5.23 15.01 -11.28
C ALA A 56 -6.65 14.46 -11.50
N GLN A 57 -6.81 13.47 -12.37
CA GLN A 57 -8.09 12.80 -12.61
C GLN A 57 -8.61 12.06 -11.36
N LEU A 58 -7.72 11.49 -10.55
CA LEU A 58 -8.08 10.87 -9.28
C LEU A 58 -8.40 11.92 -8.19
N ALA A 59 -7.75 13.08 -8.22
CA ALA A 59 -7.98 14.18 -7.27
C ALA A 59 -9.34 14.88 -7.48
N GLU A 60 -9.95 14.76 -8.66
CA GLU A 60 -11.32 15.22 -8.91
C GLU A 60 -12.37 14.39 -8.16
N GLN A 61 -12.02 13.17 -7.73
CA GLN A 61 -12.93 12.35 -6.92
C GLN A 61 -12.89 12.83 -5.45
N PRO A 62 -14.06 12.98 -4.81
CA PRO A 62 -14.10 13.44 -3.43
C PRO A 62 -13.40 12.44 -2.51
N ILE A 63 -12.57 12.97 -1.60
CA ILE A 63 -12.00 12.19 -0.51
C ILE A 63 -13.14 11.81 0.43
N GLU A 64 -13.51 10.52 0.46
CA GLU A 64 -14.58 10.02 1.33
C GLU A 64 -14.24 10.12 2.82
N LYS A 65 -12.96 9.97 3.18
CA LYS A 65 -12.54 9.96 4.58
C LYS A 65 -11.09 10.41 4.74
N ASP A 66 -10.92 11.54 5.41
CA ASP A 66 -9.58 12.04 5.77
C ASP A 66 -9.14 11.44 7.10
N TRP A 67 -8.23 10.48 7.03
CA TRP A 67 -7.69 9.78 8.20
C TRP A 67 -6.77 10.65 9.06
N ARG A 68 -6.35 11.84 8.60
CA ARG A 68 -5.52 12.77 9.38
C ARG A 68 -6.31 13.47 10.49
N ALA A 69 -7.63 13.57 10.34
CA ALA A 69 -8.50 14.26 11.30
C ALA A 69 -9.18 13.31 12.31
N VAL A 70 -8.99 12.00 12.16
CA VAL A 70 -9.63 10.96 12.97
C VAL A 70 -8.81 10.72 14.25
N PRO A 71 -9.45 10.51 15.43
CA PRO A 71 -8.72 10.16 16.65
C PRO A 71 -7.96 8.83 16.50
N LEU A 72 -6.81 8.72 17.16
CA LEU A 72 -5.91 7.57 17.01
C LEU A 72 -6.56 6.21 17.36
N THR A 73 -7.54 6.19 18.26
CA THR A 73 -8.27 4.97 18.63
C THR A 73 -9.01 4.38 17.45
N ASP A 74 -9.76 5.19 16.69
CA ASP A 74 -10.51 4.74 15.51
C ASP A 74 -9.57 4.32 14.37
N ILE A 75 -8.37 4.92 14.28
CA ILE A 75 -7.35 4.53 13.32
C ILE A 75 -6.79 3.15 13.64
N ILE A 76 -6.47 2.86 14.91
CA ILE A 76 -5.94 1.57 15.34
C ILE A 76 -6.95 0.46 15.05
N ASP A 77 -8.22 0.66 15.43
CA ASP A 77 -9.28 -0.31 15.17
C ASP A 77 -9.48 -0.55 13.67
N HIS A 78 -9.42 0.51 12.85
CA HIS A 78 -9.52 0.38 11.40
C HIS A 78 -8.33 -0.37 10.78
N ILE A 79 -7.09 -0.06 11.20
CA ILE A 79 -5.88 -0.72 10.73
C ILE A 79 -5.92 -2.22 11.08
N VAL A 80 -6.24 -2.56 12.33
CA VAL A 80 -6.30 -3.96 12.78
C VAL A 80 -7.40 -4.71 12.02
N CYS A 81 -8.58 -4.12 11.87
CA CYS A 81 -9.69 -4.78 11.19
C CYS A 81 -9.44 -4.97 9.69
N VAL A 82 -9.00 -3.91 8.98
CA VAL A 82 -8.80 -3.95 7.52
C VAL A 82 -7.55 -4.74 7.14
N ILE A 83 -6.39 -4.42 7.74
CA ILE A 83 -5.13 -5.05 7.34
C ILE A 83 -5.10 -6.51 7.79
N MET A 84 -5.57 -6.83 9.00
CA MET A 84 -5.51 -8.22 9.47
C MET A 84 -6.50 -9.12 8.74
N THR A 85 -7.70 -8.62 8.39
CA THR A 85 -8.67 -9.36 7.57
C THR A 85 -8.17 -9.57 6.14
N ASP A 86 -7.55 -8.54 5.54
CA ASP A 86 -7.02 -8.62 4.18
C ASP A 86 -5.77 -9.52 4.09
N ILE A 87 -4.87 -9.45 5.09
CA ILE A 87 -3.76 -10.41 5.23
C ILE A 87 -4.30 -11.83 5.45
N ALA A 88 -5.31 -12.02 6.30
CA ALA A 88 -5.88 -13.35 6.55
C ALA A 88 -6.58 -13.93 5.30
N ASN A 89 -7.33 -13.11 4.55
CA ASN A 89 -8.00 -13.53 3.31
C ASN A 89 -7.00 -13.76 2.16
N ASN A 90 -5.99 -12.90 2.03
CA ASN A 90 -4.94 -13.05 1.01
C ASN A 90 -3.97 -14.19 1.34
N CYS A 91 -3.63 -14.43 2.61
CA CYS A 91 -2.87 -15.63 3.02
C CYS A 91 -3.67 -16.91 2.77
N ARG A 92 -5.00 -16.89 2.94
CA ARG A 92 -5.86 -18.06 2.63
C ARG A 92 -5.91 -18.38 1.14
N SER A 93 -5.77 -17.39 0.24
CA SER A 93 -5.69 -17.62 -1.20
C SER A 93 -4.27 -18.04 -1.66
N LEU A 94 -3.23 -17.61 -0.96
CA LEU A 94 -1.82 -17.87 -1.29
C LEU A 94 -1.25 -19.18 -0.71
N SER A 95 -1.90 -19.80 0.28
CA SER A 95 -1.44 -21.09 0.84
C SER A 95 -1.50 -22.27 -0.15
N CYS A 96 -2.05 -22.09 -1.35
CA CYS A 96 -2.08 -23.12 -2.40
C CYS A 96 -0.91 -23.04 -3.40
N ARG A 97 0.04 -22.09 -3.29
CA ARG A 97 1.06 -21.88 -4.35
C ARG A 97 2.50 -21.66 -3.89
N GLN A 98 2.90 -22.19 -2.73
CA GLN A 98 4.32 -22.24 -2.32
C GLN A 98 4.67 -23.62 -1.73
N PRO A 99 5.36 -24.53 -2.45
CA PRO A 99 5.79 -25.83 -1.92
C PRO A 99 6.86 -25.73 -0.80
N LYS A 100 7.33 -24.52 -0.48
CA LYS A 100 8.43 -24.26 0.48
C LYS A 100 7.95 -24.06 1.92
N TRP A 101 6.65 -23.80 2.12
CA TRP A 101 6.08 -23.57 3.47
C TRP A 101 5.77 -24.86 4.25
N ASN A 102 5.76 -26.02 3.59
CA ASN A 102 5.47 -27.31 4.25
C ASN A 102 6.61 -27.82 5.15
N ALA A 103 7.81 -27.22 5.09
CA ALA A 103 8.90 -27.58 5.99
C ALA A 103 8.76 -26.90 7.37
N PHE A 104 8.22 -25.69 7.42
CA PHE A 104 8.12 -24.92 8.67
C PHE A 104 6.91 -25.34 9.52
N THR A 105 5.80 -25.74 8.89
CA THR A 105 4.61 -26.24 9.59
C THR A 105 4.76 -27.63 10.20
N ARG A 106 5.79 -28.40 9.82
CA ARG A 106 6.08 -29.70 10.44
C ARG A 106 6.79 -29.55 11.80
N ILE A 107 7.52 -28.46 12.03
CA ILE A 107 8.25 -28.23 13.30
C ILE A 107 7.30 -27.76 14.41
N SER A 108 6.22 -27.04 14.08
CA SER A 108 5.28 -26.54 15.09
C SER A 108 4.24 -27.57 15.57
N GLN A 109 4.05 -28.69 14.87
CA GLN A 109 3.12 -29.75 15.29
C GLN A 109 3.76 -30.81 16.20
N THR A 110 5.08 -31.02 16.13
CA THR A 110 5.79 -31.97 17.01
C THR A 110 6.11 -31.42 18.40
N SER A 111 5.93 -30.12 18.66
CA SER A 111 6.15 -29.52 19.99
C SER A 111 4.91 -29.54 20.89
N ARG A 112 3.76 -30.05 20.43
CA ARG A 112 2.53 -30.17 21.24
C ARG A 112 2.15 -31.63 21.55
N ALA A 113 3.11 -32.55 21.39
CA ALA A 113 2.99 -33.95 21.77
C ALA A 113 4.32 -34.42 22.40
N ALA A 114 4.70 -33.79 23.51
CA ALA A 114 5.65 -34.31 24.49
C ALA A 114 5.25 -33.76 25.86
#